data_AF-A0AA41S6T7-F1
#
_entry.id   AF-A0AA41S6T7-F1
#
_cell.length_a   1.000
_cell.length_b   1.000
_cell.length_c   1.000
_cell.angle_alpha   90.00
_cell.angle_beta   90.00
_cell.angle_gamma   90.00
#
_symmetry.space_group_name_H-M   'P 1'
#
loop_
_entity.id
_entity.type
_entity.pdbx_description
1 polymer ?
#
loop_
_entity_poly.entity_id
_entity_poly.type
_entity_poly.pdbx_seq_one_letter_code
_entity_poly.pdbx_strand_id
1 'polypeptide(L)' 'EAFPLEYNFTVLNAISFDKGCYVEQELVARTHHRGVIRKRLLPLNISTTVET' A
#
# COMPACT_ATOMS: atom_id res chain seq x y z
N GLU A 1 8.98 4.00 8.31
CA GLU A 1 8.20 4.82 7.35
C GLU A 1 7.15 3.93 6.70
N ALA A 2 5.88 4.34 6.62
CA ALA A 2 4.80 3.53 6.04
C ALA A 2 4.00 4.37 5.04
N PHE A 3 4.10 4.05 3.74
CA PHE A 3 3.35 4.73 2.69
C PHE A 3 2.08 3.95 2.35
N PRO A 4 0.86 4.51 2.53
CA PRO A 4 -0.40 3.75 2.44
C PRO A 4 -0.57 2.91 1.16
N LEU A 5 -0.07 3.42 0.02
CA LEU A 5 -0.19 2.73 -1.26
C LEU A 5 0.72 1.49 -1.37
N GLU A 6 1.85 1.43 -0.64
CA GLU A 6 2.69 0.23 -0.56
C GLU A 6 2.04 -0.87 0.30
N TYR A 7 1.09 -0.51 1.18
CA TYR A 7 0.42 -1.42 2.10
C TYR A 7 -0.94 -1.92 1.56
N ASN A 8 -1.19 -1.76 0.26
CA ASN A 8 -2.41 -2.17 -0.43
C ASN A 8 -3.70 -1.48 0.05
N PHE A 9 -3.62 -0.29 0.67
CA PHE A 9 -4.81 0.39 1.22
C PHE A 9 -5.86 0.75 0.16
N THR A 10 -5.46 0.99 -1.09
CA THR A 10 -6.40 1.18 -2.20
C THR A 10 -7.26 -0.07 -2.43
N VAL A 11 -6.66 -1.27 -2.38
CA VAL A 11 -7.36 -2.54 -2.58
C VAL A 11 -8.26 -2.87 -1.38
N LEU A 12 -7.87 -2.43 -0.19
CA LEU A 12 -8.66 -2.54 1.04
C LEU A 12 -9.76 -1.48 1.15
N ASN A 13 -9.96 -0.62 0.13
CA ASN A 13 -10.89 0.51 0.15
C ASN A 13 -10.69 1.46 1.35
N ALA A 14 -9.46 1.56 1.86
CA ALA A 14 -9.12 2.39 3.01
C ALA A 14 -8.78 3.84 2.64
N ILE A 15 -8.77 4.17 1.34
CA ILE A 15 -8.49 5.52 0.82
C ILE A 15 -9.66 5.92 -0.09
N SER A 16 -10.29 7.04 0.25
CA SER A 16 -11.21 7.73 -0.66
C SER A 16 -10.44 8.84 -1.38
N PHE A 17 -10.63 8.92 -2.69
CA PHE A 17 -10.03 9.95 -3.56
C PHE A 17 -11.00 11.11 -3.85
N ASP A 18 -12.24 10.98 -3.38
CA ASP A 18 -13.38 11.86 -3.56
C ASP A 18 -13.83 12.56 -2.25
N LYS A 19 -13.13 12.33 -1.13
CA LYS A 19 -13.35 13.03 0.14
C LYS A 19 -12.63 14.39 0.20
N GLY A 20 -12.94 15.14 1.26
CA GLY A 20 -12.24 16.39 1.60
C GLY A 20 -10.75 16.22 1.94
N CYS A 21 -10.07 17.35 2.18
CA CYS A 21 -8.62 17.37 2.39
C CYS A 21 -8.18 16.62 3.65
N TYR A 22 -7.14 15.79 3.54
CA TYR A 22 -6.44 15.20 4.68
C TYR A 22 -4.91 15.34 4.52
N VAL A 23 -4.19 15.18 5.63
CA VAL A 23 -2.73 15.35 5.69
C VAL A 23 -2.02 14.37 4.73
N GLU A 24 -1.02 14.86 3.99
CA GLU A 24 -0.30 14.13 2.94
C GLU A 24 -1.13 13.63 1.74
N GLN A 25 -2.36 14.11 1.54
CA GLN A 25 -3.20 13.68 0.42
C GLN A 25 -2.57 13.94 -0.95
N GLU A 26 -1.86 15.05 -1.13
CA GLU A 26 -1.26 15.41 -2.43
C GLU A 26 -0.28 14.35 -2.93
N LEU A 27 0.54 13.79 -2.03
CA LEU A 27 1.50 12.74 -2.36
C LEU A 27 0.78 11.44 -2.73
N VAL A 28 -0.25 11.06 -1.97
CA VAL A 28 -1.08 9.87 -2.24
C VAL A 28 -1.78 10.01 -3.58
N ALA A 29 -2.45 11.14 -3.83
CA ALA A 29 -3.15 11.40 -5.07
C ALA A 29 -2.19 11.43 -6.28
N ARG A 30 -1.03 12.10 -6.16
CA ARG A 30 -0.01 12.14 -7.22
C ARG A 30 0.49 10.74 -7.56
N THR A 31 0.77 9.94 -6.55
CA THR A 31 1.29 8.57 -6.76
C THR A 31 0.22 7.65 -7.32
N HIS A 32 -1.05 7.82 -6.93
CA HIS A 32 -2.17 7.07 -7.50
C HIS A 32 -2.39 7.37 -8.99
N HIS A 33 -2.36 8.65 -9.40
CA HIS A 33 -2.69 9.04 -10.77
C HIS A 33 -1.52 9.01 -11.76
N ARG A 34 -0.31 9.29 -11.28
CA ARG A 34 0.89 9.42 -12.14
C ARG A 34 2.02 8.47 -11.76
N GLY A 35 1.97 7.90 -10.57
CA GLY A 35 3.02 7.03 -10.05
C GLY A 35 2.78 5.56 -10.36
N VAL A 36 3.86 4.79 -10.39
CA VAL A 36 3.81 3.33 -10.35
C VAL A 36 4.21 2.90 -8.94
N ILE A 37 3.35 2.16 -8.25
CA ILE A 37 3.67 1.58 -6.94
C ILE A 37 4.67 0.43 -7.15
N ARG A 38 5.95 0.64 -6.82
CA ARG A 38 7.04 -0.34 -7.06
C ARG A 38 7.32 -1.28 -5.88
N LYS A 39 6.81 -0.97 -4.69
CA LYS A 39 6.92 -1.84 -3.51
C LYS A 39 5.52 -2.13 -3.01
N ARG A 40 5.26 -3.38 -2.62
CA ARG A 40 4.00 -3.79 -2.01
C ARG A 40 4.23 -4.78 -0.89
N LEU A 41 3.38 -4.71 0.12
CA LEU A 41 3.30 -5.74 1.16
C LEU A 41 2.75 -7.02 0.52
N LEU A 42 3.51 -8.11 0.65
CA LEU A 42 3.18 -9.42 0.10
C LEU A 42 3.22 -10.46 1.23
N PRO A 43 2.30 -11.44 1.23
CA PRO A 43 2.35 -12.54 2.18
C PRO A 43 3.58 -13.41 1.92
N LEU A 44 4.25 -13.81 2.99
CA LEU A 44 5.35 -14.77 2.96
C LEU A 44 4.96 -15.98 3.81
N ASN A 45 4.97 -17.17 3.19
CA ASN A 45 4.78 -18.43 3.90
C ASN A 45 6.11 -19.17 3.94
N ILE A 46 6.62 -19.43 5.15
CA ILE A 46 7.85 -20.19 5.35
C ILE A 46 7.45 -21.58 5.83
N SER A 47 7.64 -22.60 4.99
CA SER A 47 7.51 -24.00 5.41
C SER A 47 8.85 -24.50 5.92
N THR A 48 8.98 -24.71 7.22
CA THR A 48 10.17 -25.35 7.80
C THR A 48 10.06 -26.86 7.64
N THR A 49 10.84 -27.45 6.74
CA THR A 49 11.10 -28.90 6.77
C THR A 49 12.22 -29.11 7.79
N VAL A 50 11.88 -29.61 8.97
CA VAL A 50 12.87 -30.05 9.94
C VAL A 50 13.22 -31.48 9.57
N GLU A 51 14.39 -31.69 8.97
CA GLU A 51 14.98 -33.02 8.84
C GLU A 51 15.61 -33.37 10.21
N THR A 52 15.03 -34.38 10.86
CA THR A 52 15.55 -35.03 12.08
C THR A 52 16.73 -35.93 11.79
#